data_AF-A0A103MA84-F1
#
_entry.id   AF-A0A103MA84-F1
#
_cell.length_a   1.000
_cell.length_b   1.000
_cell.length_c   1.000
_cell.angle_alpha   90.00
_cell.angle_beta   90.00
_cell.angle_gamma   90.00
#
_symmetry.space_group_name_H-M   'P 1'
#
loop_
_entity.id
_entity.type
_entity.pdbx_description
1 polymer ?
#
loop_
_entity_poly.entity_id
_entity_poly.type
_entity_poly.pdbx_seq_one_letter_code
_entity_poly.pdbx_strand_id
1 'polypeptide(L)'
;MIYPRGNQYRFLHLTLIWSSRSSKLAINTSNLVVQLLDDGNLVLKDEISGNLIWQSFDPPGDTLLPGMKLGVDLLADTHLNLTSWKSSDDPSP
;
A
#
# COMPACT_ATOMS: atom_id res chain seq x y z
N MET A 1 1.93 -20.92 20.94
CA MET A 1 2.04 -21.81 22.11
C MET A 1 1.11 -21.24 23.19
N ILE A 2 0.08 -21.98 23.58
CA ILE A 2 -1.05 -21.48 24.41
C ILE A 2 -0.83 -21.95 25.85
N TYR A 3 -0.86 -21.04 26.83
CA TYR A 3 -0.93 -21.40 28.25
C TYR A 3 -2.34 -21.13 28.79
N PRO A 4 -3.00 -22.10 29.46
CA PRO A 4 -4.31 -21.88 30.04
C PRO A 4 -4.21 -21.31 31.45
N ARG A 5 -4.66 -20.07 31.65
CA ARG A 5 -5.18 -19.59 32.95
C ARG A 5 -6.34 -18.64 32.71
N GLY A 6 -7.54 -19.12 33.05
CA GLY A 6 -8.75 -18.31 33.14
C GLY A 6 -9.45 -18.06 31.79
N ASN A 7 -10.78 -18.05 31.82
CA ASN A 7 -11.69 -17.81 30.69
C ASN A 7 -11.63 -16.38 30.14
N GLN A 8 -10.43 -15.90 29.82
CA GLN A 8 -10.18 -14.61 29.19
C GLN A 8 -9.23 -14.88 28.04
N TYR A 9 -9.79 -15.09 26.85
CA TYR A 9 -9.01 -15.01 25.62
C TYR A 9 -8.57 -13.55 25.45
N ARG A 10 -7.39 -13.21 25.96
CA ARG A 10 -6.72 -11.98 25.53
C ARG A 10 -6.22 -12.23 24.12
N PHE A 11 -6.97 -11.73 23.14
CA PHE A 11 -6.44 -11.55 21.79
C PHE A 11 -5.22 -10.64 21.91
N LEU A 12 -4.06 -11.13 21.46
CA LEU A 12 -2.87 -10.29 21.27
C LEU A 12 -3.32 -9.06 20.47
N HIS A 13 -2.96 -7.87 20.94
CA HIS A 13 -3.34 -6.60 20.31
C HIS A 13 -3.13 -6.68 18.78
N LEU A 14 -4.22 -6.75 18.01
CA LEU A 14 -4.19 -6.66 16.55
C LEU A 14 -4.04 -5.17 16.18
N THR A 15 -2.85 -4.64 16.42
CA THR A 15 -2.56 -3.24 16.12
C THR A 15 -2.41 -3.08 14.61
N LEU A 16 -3.29 -2.28 14.00
CA LEU A 16 -3.13 -1.85 12.62
C LEU A 16 -1.92 -0.92 12.53
N ILE A 17 -0.82 -1.41 11.96
CA ILE A 17 0.42 -0.64 11.81
C ILE A 17 0.46 0.18 10.52
N TRP A 18 -0.28 -0.25 9.49
CA TRP A 18 -0.38 0.44 8.21
C TRP A 18 -1.61 -0.04 7.44
N SER A 19 -2.19 0.85 6.62
CA SER A 19 -3.20 0.50 5.61
C SER A 19 -3.10 1.42 4.40
N SER A 20 -3.43 0.89 3.23
CA SER A 20 -3.64 1.70 2.04
C SER A 20 -4.92 2.53 2.19
N ARG A 21 -4.83 3.85 2.08
CA ARG A 21 -6.01 4.72 1.99
C ARG A 21 -6.38 4.87 0.52
N SER A 22 -7.54 4.38 0.11
CA SER A 22 -8.10 4.64 -1.22
C SER A 22 -9.42 5.39 -1.10
N SER A 23 -9.57 6.46 -1.88
CA SER A 23 -10.81 7.24 -2.01
C SER A 23 -11.77 6.66 -3.04
N LYS A 24 -11.33 5.70 -3.86
CA LYS A 24 -12.19 5.02 -4.83
C LYS A 24 -13.09 4.04 -4.09
N LEU A 25 -14.39 4.31 -4.12
CA LEU A 25 -15.40 3.34 -3.74
C LEU A 25 -15.14 2.09 -4.59
N ALA A 26 -14.78 0.98 -3.96
CA ALA A 26 -14.80 -0.32 -4.62
C ALA A 26 -16.26 -0.58 -4.96
N ILE A 27 -16.67 -0.26 -6.19
CA ILE A 27 -18.08 -0.31 -6.61
C ILE A 27 -18.65 -1.73 -6.49
N ASN A 28 -17.81 -2.76 -6.36
CA ASN A 28 -18.19 -4.08 -5.86
C ASN A 28 -17.02 -4.67 -5.06
N THR A 29 -17.13 -4.77 -3.73
CA THR A 29 -16.06 -5.25 -2.83
C THR A 29 -15.85 -6.77 -2.86
N SER A 30 -16.56 -7.51 -3.71
CA SER A 30 -16.57 -8.97 -3.66
C SER A 30 -15.36 -9.64 -4.31
N ASN A 31 -14.70 -9.01 -5.28
CA ASN A 31 -13.59 -9.63 -6.01
C ASN A 31 -12.39 -8.68 -6.12
N LEU A 32 -11.78 -8.37 -4.97
CA LEU A 32 -10.54 -7.60 -4.93
C LEU A 32 -9.33 -8.51 -4.99
N VAL A 33 -8.38 -8.18 -5.85
CA VAL A 33 -7.12 -8.89 -5.97
C VAL A 33 -5.95 -7.96 -5.78
N VAL A 34 -4.92 -8.48 -5.10
CA VAL A 34 -3.60 -7.86 -5.02
C VAL A 34 -2.71 -8.56 -6.03
N GLN A 35 -2.10 -7.80 -6.94
CA GLN A 35 -1.24 -8.34 -8.00
C GLN A 35 0.08 -7.57 -8.04
N LEU A 36 1.19 -8.30 -8.08
CA LEU A 36 2.49 -7.74 -8.45
C LEU A 36 2.64 -7.84 -9.97
N LEU A 37 2.83 -6.70 -10.62
CA LEU A 37 3.04 -6.60 -12.07
C LEU A 37 4.51 -6.81 -12.42
N ASP A 38 4.78 -7.11 -13.69
CA ASP A 38 6.15 -7.39 -14.19
C ASP A 38 7.08 -6.18 -14.11
N ASP A 39 6.54 -4.97 -14.05
CA ASP A 39 7.27 -3.72 -13.85
C ASP A 39 7.61 -3.44 -12.36
N GLY A 40 7.18 -4.30 -11.44
CA GLY A 40 7.39 -4.17 -10.00
C GLY A 40 6.28 -3.39 -9.28
N ASN A 41 5.23 -2.97 -9.97
CA ASN A 41 4.10 -2.28 -9.35
C ASN A 41 3.16 -3.26 -8.63
N LEU A 42 2.97 -3.06 -7.33
CA LEU A 42 1.99 -3.80 -6.54
C LEU A 42 0.64 -3.07 -6.58
N VAL A 43 -0.36 -3.68 -7.19
CA VAL A 43 -1.68 -3.07 -7.39
C VAL A 43 -2.78 -3.79 -6.62
N LEU A 44 -3.72 -3.01 -6.08
CA LEU A 44 -5.02 -3.48 -5.63
C LEU A 44 -6.05 -3.07 -6.66
N LYS A 45 -6.77 -4.04 -7.23
CA LYS A 45 -7.79 -3.79 -8.24
C LYS A 45 -8.99 -4.71 -8.07
N ASP A 46 -10.10 -4.29 -8.64
CA ASP A 46 -11.25 -5.17 -8.86
C ASP A 46 -10.91 -6.17 -9.98
N GLU A 47 -11.10 -7.47 -9.71
CA GLU A 47 -10.73 -8.56 -10.61
C GLU A 47 -11.57 -8.55 -11.88
N ILE A 48 -12.87 -8.21 -11.78
CA ILE A 48 -13.82 -8.31 -12.88
C ILE A 48 -13.69 -7.10 -13.82
N SER A 49 -13.73 -5.90 -13.25
CA SER A 49 -13.70 -4.64 -14.00
C SER A 49 -12.29 -4.15 -14.31
N GLY A 50 -11.28 -4.68 -13.62
CA GLY A 50 -9.89 -4.20 -13.73
C GLY A 50 -9.66 -2.82 -13.12
N ASN A 51 -10.67 -2.25 -12.44
CA ASN A 51 -10.57 -0.91 -11.87
C ASN A 51 -9.47 -0.84 -10.81
N LEU A 52 -8.47 0.01 -11.04
CA LEU A 52 -7.36 0.24 -10.13
C LEU A 52 -7.81 1.05 -8.90
N ILE A 53 -7.65 0.46 -7.72
CA ILE A 53 -8.04 1.05 -6.43
C ILE A 53 -6.84 1.67 -5.72
N TRP A 54 -5.69 1.00 -5.75
CA TRP A 54 -4.44 1.46 -5.15
C TRP A 54 -3.24 0.87 -5.90
N GLN A 55 -2.10 1.56 -5.89
CA GLN A 55 -0.83 1.06 -6.44
C GLN A 55 0.37 1.53 -5.62
N SER A 56 1.43 0.73 -5.56
CA SER A 56 2.63 1.05 -4.79
C SER A 56 3.50 2.13 -5.42
N PHE A 57 3.30 2.44 -6.69
CA PHE A 57 4.01 3.53 -7.36
C PHE A 57 3.56 4.92 -6.89
N ASP A 58 2.44 5.02 -6.15
CA ASP A 58 1.87 6.28 -5.67
C ASP A 58 1.57 6.24 -4.15
N PRO A 59 2.29 7.00 -3.30
CA PRO A 59 3.45 7.85 -3.60
C PRO A 59 4.76 7.05 -3.74
N PRO A 60 5.77 7.60 -4.42
CA PRO A 60 7.04 6.92 -4.61
C PRO A 60 7.89 6.89 -3.32
N GLY A 61 8.72 5.85 -3.20
CA GLY A 61 9.69 5.66 -2.10
C GLY A 61 11.03 6.33 -2.38
N ASP A 62 12.13 5.62 -2.13
CA ASP A 62 13.51 6.08 -2.36
C ASP A 62 14.01 5.82 -3.79
N THR A 63 13.36 4.92 -4.52
CA THR A 63 13.79 4.44 -5.83
C THR A 63 12.75 4.75 -6.92
N LEU A 64 13.23 5.16 -8.10
CA LEU A 64 12.41 5.33 -9.30
C LEU A 64 12.55 4.12 -10.22
N LEU A 65 11.47 3.36 -10.39
CA LEU A 65 11.36 2.25 -11.32
C LEU A 65 10.76 2.69 -12.66
N PRO A 66 11.01 1.95 -13.77
CA PRO A 66 10.32 2.20 -15.03
C PRO A 66 8.79 2.18 -14.85
N GLY A 67 8.10 3.19 -15.37
CA GLY A 67 6.64 3.33 -15.27
C GLY A 67 6.16 4.20 -14.10
N MET A 68 7.02 4.53 -13.14
CA MET A 68 6.71 5.49 -12.08
C MET A 68 6.65 6.93 -12.59
N LYS A 69 5.88 7.77 -11.91
CA LYS A 69 5.78 9.22 -12.18
C LYS A 69 6.56 10.00 -11.14
N LEU A 70 7.27 11.04 -11.58
CA LEU A 70 8.01 11.98 -10.74
C LEU A 70 7.65 13.41 -11.15
N GLY A 71 7.56 14.32 -10.20
CA GLY A 71 7.25 15.74 -10.43
C GLY A 71 5.89 16.15 -9.88
N VAL A 72 5.32 17.22 -10.43
CA VAL A 72 4.06 17.79 -9.94
C VAL A 72 2.89 17.20 -10.72
N ASP A 73 1.98 16.52 -10.03
CA ASP A 73 0.67 16.17 -10.56
C ASP A 73 -0.27 17.36 -10.36
N LEU A 74 -0.46 18.14 -11.42
CA LEU A 74 -1.31 19.33 -11.42
C LEU A 74 -2.81 19.02 -11.24
N LEU A 75 -3.25 17.79 -11.53
CA LEU A 75 -4.64 17.38 -11.37
C LEU A 75 -4.94 17.00 -9.92
N ALA A 76 -3.97 16.34 -9.27
CA ALA A 76 -4.07 15.94 -7.88
C ALA A 76 -3.57 17.02 -6.89
N ASP A 77 -2.91 18.07 -7.39
CA ASP A 77 -2.18 19.08 -6.59
C ASP A 77 -1.16 18.44 -5.64
N THR A 78 -0.42 17.44 -6.14
CA THR A 78 0.56 16.68 -5.35
C THR A 78 1.95 16.67 -5.98
N HIS A 79 2.97 16.67 -5.13
CA HIS A 79 4.36 16.51 -5.54
C HIS A 79 4.78 15.05 -5.34
N LEU A 80 5.09 14.37 -6.43
CA LEU A 80 5.63 13.02 -6.44
C LEU A 80 7.16 13.12 -6.38
N ASN A 81 7.70 13.05 -5.16
CA ASN A 81 9.12 13.17 -4.88
C ASN A 81 9.66 11.87 -4.27
N LEU A 82 10.90 11.51 -4.60
CA LEU A 82 11.60 10.42 -3.92
C LEU A 82 12.01 10.85 -2.51
N THR A 83 11.93 9.92 -1.57
CA THR A 83 12.36 10.10 -0.17
C THR A 83 13.46 9.09 0.13
N SER A 84 14.69 9.57 0.34
CA SER A 84 15.82 8.70 0.67
C SER A 84 15.62 7.97 1.99
N TRP A 85 16.22 6.79 2.12
CA TRP A 85 16.42 6.19 3.44
C TRP A 85 17.30 7.07 4.32
N LYS A 86 17.05 7.03 5.62
CA LYS A 86 17.88 7.72 6.61
C LYS A 86 19.29 7.15 6.72
N SER A 87 19.46 5.85 6.52
CA SER A 87 20.78 5.20 6.41
C SER A 87 20.66 3.84 5.68
N SER A 88 21.78 3.14 5.44
CA SER A 88 21.75 1.82 4.80
C SER A 88 20.93 0.76 5.54
N ASP A 89 20.79 0.92 6.87
CA ASP A 89 20.10 -0.04 7.74
C ASP A 89 18.78 0.53 8.31
N ASP A 90 18.43 1.78 7.99
CA ASP A 90 17.22 2.46 8.48
C ASP A 90 16.42 3.03 7.30
N PRO A 91 15.34 2.35 6.87
CA PRO A 91 14.51 2.77 5.75
C PRO A 91 13.50 3.88 6.12
N SER A 92 13.58 4.45 7.33
CA SER A 92 12.73 5.59 7.68
C SER A 92 13.03 6.81 6.79
N PRO A 93 12.03 7.67 6.52
CA PRO A 93 12.25 9.01 6.00
C PRO A 93 13.17 9.86 6.87
#